data_AF-A0A1G4Q0Q8-F1
#
_entry.id   AF-A0A1G4Q0Q8-F1
#
_cell.length_a   1.000
_cell.length_b   1.000
_cell.length_c   1.000
_cell.angle_alpha   90.00
_cell.angle_beta   90.00
_cell.angle_gamma   90.00
#
_symmetry.space_group_name_H-M   'P 1'
#
loop_
_entity.id
_entity.type
_entity.pdbx_description
1 polymer ?
#
loop_
_entity_poly.entity_id
_entity_poly.type
_entity_poly.pdbx_seq_one_letter_code
_entity_poly.pdbx_strand_id
1 'polypeptide(L)'
;MREVEPPFEIHYKGNVSKVVEAEIKSRRIFQVQFVDGKRPLTITVGKGIGDEKFWTSIPEGRQEEAEEVGKLIAAFIRSKRM
;
A
#
# COMPACT_ATOMS: atom_id res chain seq x y z
N MET A 1 -11.29 11.23 -13.76
CA MET A 1 -10.81 9.93 -13.25
C MET A 1 -9.34 10.11 -12.91
N ARG A 2 -8.89 9.75 -11.70
CA ARG A 2 -7.45 9.78 -11.40
C ARG A 2 -6.77 8.65 -12.17
N GLU A 3 -5.59 8.90 -12.71
CA GLU A 3 -4.77 7.86 -13.30
C GLU A 3 -4.23 6.98 -12.18
N VAL A 4 -4.54 5.68 -12.23
CA VAL A 4 -4.03 4.67 -11.32
C VAL A 4 -2.57 4.40 -11.71
N GLU A 5 -1.66 4.31 -10.74
CA GLU A 5 -0.26 4.00 -11.04
C GLU A 5 -0.15 2.61 -11.69
N PRO A 6 0.64 2.44 -12.76
CA PRO A 6 0.94 1.12 -13.29
C PRO A 6 1.63 0.29 -12.20
N PRO A 7 1.52 -1.05 -12.23
CA PRO A 7 2.16 -1.90 -11.26
C PRO A 7 3.65 -1.59 -11.11
N PHE A 8 4.12 -1.48 -9.87
CA PHE A 8 5.50 -1.14 -9.55
C PHE A 8 6.04 -2.05 -8.46
N GLU A 9 7.34 -1.94 -8.18
CA GLU A 9 8.04 -2.77 -7.22
C GLU A 9 8.57 -1.96 -6.05
N ILE A 10 8.54 -2.55 -4.86
CA ILE A 10 9.13 -2.00 -3.64
C ILE A 10 10.07 -3.03 -3.00
N HIS A 11 11.08 -2.56 -2.29
CA HIS A 11 11.96 -3.42 -1.50
C HIS A 11 11.45 -3.47 -0.06
N TYR A 12 10.97 -4.64 0.37
CA TYR A 12 10.44 -4.86 1.71
C TYR A 12 11.11 -6.07 2.37
N LYS A 13 11.70 -5.86 3.55
CA LYS A 13 12.40 -6.90 4.35
C LYS A 13 13.39 -7.76 3.52
N GLY A 14 14.16 -7.11 2.64
CA GLY A 14 15.16 -7.76 1.79
C GLY A 14 14.62 -8.42 0.52
N ASN A 15 13.31 -8.40 0.30
CA ASN A 15 12.65 -8.98 -0.87
C ASN A 15 12.02 -7.91 -1.76
N VAL A 16 11.99 -8.15 -3.07
CA VAL A 16 11.24 -7.33 -4.01
C VAL A 16 9.78 -7.75 -3.97
N SER A 17 8.88 -6.81 -3.69
CA SER A 17 7.43 -7.05 -3.65
C SER A 17 6.74 -6.22 -4.72
N LYS A 18 5.79 -6.82 -5.42
CA LYS A 18 5.02 -6.15 -6.48
C LYS A 18 3.80 -5.47 -5.86
N VAL A 19 3.58 -4.21 -6.23
CA VAL A 19 2.44 -3.40 -5.80
C VAL A 19 1.55 -3.12 -7.00
N VAL A 20 0.25 -3.34 -6.80
CA VAL A 20 -0.80 -2.98 -7.76
C VAL A 20 -1.74 -2.01 -7.08
N GLU A 21 -1.88 -0.82 -7.65
CA GLU A 21 -2.89 0.14 -7.20
C GLU A 21 -4.24 -0.20 -7.83
N ALA A 22 -5.30 -0.05 -7.05
CA ALA A 22 -6.67 -0.05 -7.55
C ALA A 22 -7.53 0.98 -6.80
N GLU A 23 -8.69 1.29 -7.36
CA GLU A 23 -9.67 2.18 -6.75
C GLU A 23 -11.00 1.43 -6.55
N ILE A 24 -11.52 1.44 -5.32
CA ILE A 24 -12.82 0.85 -5.00
C ILE A 24 -13.66 1.88 -4.26
N LYS A 25 -14.83 2.25 -4.81
CA LYS A 25 -15.75 3.22 -4.20
C LYS A 25 -15.06 4.52 -3.74
N SER A 26 -14.21 5.10 -4.60
CA SER A 26 -13.40 6.29 -4.30
C SER A 26 -12.33 6.12 -3.20
N ARG A 27 -12.01 4.88 -2.82
CA ARG A 27 -10.89 4.57 -1.93
C ARG A 27 -9.75 3.98 -2.74
N ARG A 28 -8.56 4.54 -2.52
CA ARG A 28 -7.31 4.03 -3.10
C ARG A 28 -6.83 2.85 -2.29
N ILE A 29 -6.72 1.70 -2.93
CA ILE A 29 -6.20 0.48 -2.34
C ILE A 29 -4.92 0.07 -3.05
N PHE A 30 -4.05 -0.61 -2.32
CA PHE A 30 -2.81 -1.15 -2.84
C PHE A 30 -2.72 -2.61 -2.48
N GLN A 31 -2.66 -3.47 -3.49
CA GLN A 31 -2.41 -4.88 -3.30
C GLN A 31 -0.92 -5.15 -3.43
N VAL A 32 -0.34 -5.75 -2.40
CA VAL A 32 1.08 -6.08 -2.30
C VAL A 32 1.23 -7.59 -2.42
N GLN A 33 1.93 -8.03 -3.45
CA GLN A 33 2.28 -9.41 -3.70
C GLN A 33 3.73 -9.64 -3.26
N PHE A 34 3.89 -10.43 -2.20
CA PHE A 34 5.21 -10.81 -1.71
C PHE A 34 5.73 -12.02 -2.50
N VAL A 35 7.04 -12.03 -2.79
CA VAL A 35 7.71 -13.14 -3.49
C VAL A 35 7.95 -14.36 -2.60
N ASP A 36 7.89 -14.19 -1.27
CA ASP A 36 8.19 -15.23 -0.28
C ASP A 36 7.02 -16.20 0.00
N GLY A 37 6.00 -16.21 -0.85
CA GLY A 37 4.82 -17.06 -0.70
C GLY A 37 3.89 -16.63 0.45
N LYS A 38 4.15 -15.49 1.11
CA LYS A 38 3.21 -14.92 2.08
C LYS A 38 1.90 -14.54 1.41
N ARG A 39 0.83 -14.60 2.19
CA ARG A 39 -0.48 -14.10 1.76
C ARG A 39 -0.35 -12.65 1.29
N PRO A 40 -0.95 -12.29 0.14
CA PRO A 40 -0.97 -10.90 -0.32
C PRO A 40 -1.49 -9.98 0.77
N LEU A 41 -0.94 -8.76 0.81
CA LEU A 41 -1.38 -7.73 1.73
C LEU A 41 -2.10 -6.65 0.93
N THR A 42 -3.40 -6.49 1.17
CA THR A 42 -4.13 -5.33 0.65
C THR A 42 -4.10 -4.26 1.71
N ILE A 43 -3.68 -3.05 1.35
CA ILE A 43 -3.65 -1.89 2.25
C ILE A 43 -4.43 -0.72 1.67
N THR A 44 -4.88 0.16 2.55
CA THR A 44 -5.51 1.44 2.22
C THR A 44 -5.08 2.50 3.22
N VAL A 45 -5.33 3.76 2.89
CA VAL A 45 -5.29 4.85 3.88
C VAL A 45 -6.62 4.88 4.62
N GLY A 46 -6.60 4.64 5.92
CA GLY A 46 -7.68 4.86 6.86
C GLY A 46 -7.70 6.29 7.39
N LYS A 47 -8.80 6.67 8.04
CA LYS A 47 -8.95 7.93 8.79
C LYS A 47 -9.23 7.60 10.26
N GLY A 48 -8.37 8.08 11.15
CA GLY A 48 -8.47 7.92 12.59
C GLY A 48 -9.26 9.05 13.24
N ILE A 49 -9.21 9.09 14.57
CA ILE A 49 -9.82 10.17 15.36
C ILE A 49 -9.09 11.47 15.03
N GLY A 50 -9.83 12.53 14.71
CA GLY A 50 -9.26 13.84 14.36
C GLY A 50 -8.71 13.94 12.92
N ASP A 51 -9.23 13.14 11.98
CA ASP A 51 -8.81 13.13 10.56
C ASP A 51 -7.35 12.70 10.31
N GLU A 52 -6.70 12.08 11.30
CA GLU A 52 -5.36 11.51 11.13
C GLU A 52 -5.40 10.38 10.08
N LYS A 53 -4.49 10.43 9.11
CA LYS A 53 -4.38 9.40 8.08
C LYS A 53 -3.37 8.35 8.52
N PHE A 54 -3.79 7.10 8.52
CA PHE A 54 -2.94 5.97 8.83
C PHE A 54 -3.06 4.88 7.76
N TRP A 55 -2.03 4.07 7.59
CA TRP A 55 -2.07 2.92 6.69
C TRP A 55 -2.69 1.74 7.42
N THR A 56 -3.57 0.99 6.76
CA THR A 56 -4.23 -0.17 7.37
C THR A 56 -4.46 -1.29 6.38
N SER A 57 -4.55 -2.52 6.86
CA SER A 57 -4.75 -3.74 6.07
C SER A 57 -6.22 -4.09 5.88
N ILE A 58 -6.54 -4.73 4.76
CA ILE A 58 -7.85 -5.33 4.49
C ILE A 58 -7.65 -6.81 4.08
N PRO A 59 -8.12 -7.80 4.86
CA PRO A 59 -8.73 -7.68 6.19
C PRO A 59 -7.77 -7.12 7.24
N GLU A 60 -8.34 -6.69 8.36
CA GLU A 60 -7.60 -6.18 9.52
C GLU A 60 -6.73 -7.28 10.17
N GLY A 61 -5.76 -6.88 11.00
CA GLY A 61 -4.85 -7.80 11.71
C GLY A 61 -3.42 -7.83 11.18
N ARG A 62 -3.09 -7.03 10.15
CA ARG A 62 -1.72 -6.84 9.63
C ARG A 62 -1.31 -5.38 9.65
N GLN A 63 -1.67 -4.67 10.73
CA GLN A 63 -1.48 -3.22 10.88
C GLN A 63 0.00 -2.81 10.80
N GLU A 64 0.88 -3.53 11.49
CA GLU A 64 2.33 -3.28 11.47
C GLU A 64 2.90 -3.38 10.04
N GLU A 65 2.61 -4.47 9.32
CA GLU A 65 3.04 -4.63 7.92
C GLU A 65 2.42 -3.56 7.01
N ALA A 66 1.16 -3.18 7.25
CA ALA A 66 0.51 -2.14 6.48
C ALA A 66 1.17 -0.77 6.65
N GLU A 67 1.60 -0.43 7.86
CA GLU A 67 2.33 0.81 8.12
C GLU A 67 3.73 0.82 7.52
N GLU A 68 4.47 -0.28 7.65
CA GLU A 68 5.79 -0.39 7.05
C GLU A 68 5.73 -0.29 5.52
N VAL A 69 4.86 -1.11 4.89
CA VAL A 69 4.72 -1.16 3.43
C VAL A 69 4.08 0.11 2.88
N GLY A 70 3.11 0.68 3.59
CA GLY A 70 2.45 1.92 3.20
C GLY A 70 3.41 3.11 3.12
N LYS A 71 4.38 3.20 4.06
CA LYS A 71 5.45 4.21 4.00
C LYS A 71 6.32 4.07 2.74
N LEU A 72 6.65 2.84 2.34
CA LEU A 72 7.43 2.57 1.14
C LEU A 72 6.67 2.96 -0.14
N ILE A 73 5.39 2.61 -0.21
CA ILE A 73 4.51 3.00 -1.33
C ILE A 73 4.40 4.52 -1.43
N ALA A 74 4.18 5.20 -0.31
CA ALA A 74 4.12 6.66 -0.27
C ALA A 74 5.42 7.31 -0.76
N ALA A 75 6.57 6.78 -0.35
CA ALA A 75 7.89 7.25 -0.76
C ALA A 75 8.11 7.08 -2.28
N PHE A 76 7.76 5.92 -2.82
CA PHE A 76 7.85 5.63 -4.26
C PHE A 76 6.99 6.58 -5.10
N ILE A 77 5.72 6.75 -4.72
CA ILE A 77 4.81 7.64 -5.45
C ILE A 77 5.27 9.09 -5.35
N ARG A 78 5.80 9.51 -4.19
CA ARG A 78 6.33 10.87 -4.01
C ARG A 78 7.57 11.11 -4.86
N SER A 79 8.48 10.16 -4.98
CA SER A 79 9.69 10.33 -5.78
C SER A 79 9.41 10.39 -7.29
N LYS A 80 8.38 9.67 -7.76
CA LYS A 80 7.91 9.73 -9.16
C LYS A 80 7.26 11.05 -9.56
N ARG A 81 6.74 11.80 -8.59
CA ARG A 81 5.99 13.04 -8.81
C ARG A 81 6.84 14.31 -8.63
N MET A 82 8.08 14.17 -8.17
CA MET A 82 9.10 15.23 -8.20
C MET A 82 9.82 15.23 -9.54
#